data_AF-A0A5A8AAD2-F1
#
_entry.id   AF-A0A5A8AAD2-F1
#
_cell.length_a   1.000
_cell.length_b   1.000
_cell.length_c   1.000
_cell.angle_alpha   90.00
_cell.angle_beta   90.00
_cell.angle_gamma   90.00
#
_symmetry.space_group_name_H-M   'P 1'
#
loop_
_entity.id
_entity.type
_entity.pdbx_description
1 polymer ?
#
loop_
_entity_poly.entity_id
_entity_poly.type
_entity_poly.pdbx_seq_one_letter_code
_entity_poly.pdbx_strand_id
1 'polypeptide(L)'
;MPPLAPATQEPFAAACRRLGPRLMRDLGLSDVQAAGLLGNLGHETGGFRRLQEIAPAVPDSRGGWGLAQWTGPRRVAMEAWCRARGLDPADPEAGYGYLCAELRTTEAPALAALRAAATLASATETVWRRYERPGIVAAARRLAWARRALEALRSVPSETAPALRPGRS
;
A
#
# COMPACT_ATOMS: atom_id res chain seq x y z
N MET A 1 17.86 31.80 -0.82
CA MET A 1 16.86 30.75 -1.07
C MET A 1 17.35 29.48 -0.39
N PRO A 2 16.70 28.96 0.65
CA PRO A 2 17.06 27.64 1.16
C PRO A 2 16.76 26.59 0.08
N PRO A 3 17.58 25.54 -0.05
CA PRO A 3 17.29 24.45 -0.98
C PRO A 3 16.01 23.72 -0.55
N LEU A 4 15.15 23.43 -1.52
CA LEU A 4 13.97 22.58 -1.37
C LEU A 4 14.41 21.23 -0.78
N ALA A 5 13.88 20.87 0.39
CA ALA A 5 14.13 19.59 1.02
C ALA A 5 13.73 18.45 0.05
N PRO A 6 14.51 17.36 -0.05
CA PRO A 6 14.10 16.20 -0.83
C PRO A 6 12.82 15.63 -0.22
N ALA A 7 11.78 15.40 -1.04
CA ALA A 7 10.59 14.68 -0.63
C ALA A 7 11.01 13.33 -0.03
N THR A 8 10.89 13.20 1.29
CA THR A 8 11.51 12.14 2.09
C THR A 8 10.89 10.78 1.78
N GLN A 9 11.73 9.81 1.39
CA GLN A 9 11.34 8.40 1.21
C GLN A 9 10.78 7.83 2.52
N GLU A 10 9.47 7.61 2.58
CA GLU A 10 8.85 7.07 3.79
C GLU A 10 9.15 5.56 3.97
N PRO A 11 9.66 5.12 5.14
CA PRO A 11 9.89 3.70 5.41
C PRO A 11 8.61 2.87 5.30
N PHE A 12 8.70 1.63 4.80
CA PHE A 12 7.56 0.70 4.66
C PHE A 12 6.68 0.64 5.92
N ALA A 13 7.28 0.61 7.11
CA ALA A 13 6.55 0.58 8.38
C ALA A 13 5.70 1.83 8.61
N ALA A 14 6.17 3.02 8.23
CA ALA A 14 5.41 4.26 8.35
C ALA A 14 4.24 4.30 7.34
N ALA A 15 4.46 3.84 6.11
CA ALA A 15 3.38 3.64 5.15
C ALA A 15 2.32 2.64 5.65
N CYS A 16 2.73 1.52 6.27
CA CYS A 16 1.80 0.59 6.90
C CYS A 16 0.98 1.25 8.01
N ARG A 17 1.61 2.02 8.91
CA ARG A 17 0.92 2.76 9.96
C ARG A 17 -0.08 3.77 9.43
N ARG A 18 0.22 4.42 8.31
CA ARG A 18 -0.71 5.37 7.66
C ARG A 18 -1.87 4.66 6.95
N LEU A 19 -1.59 3.62 6.17
CA LEU A 19 -2.57 2.99 5.28
C LEU A 19 -3.40 1.91 5.95
N GLY A 20 -2.83 1.17 6.90
CA GLY A 20 -3.49 0.05 7.56
C GLY A 20 -4.80 0.42 8.25
N PRO A 21 -4.82 1.42 9.15
CA PRO A 21 -6.05 1.85 9.80
C PRO A 21 -7.14 2.28 8.81
N ARG A 22 -6.73 2.92 7.70
CA ARG A 22 -7.66 3.29 6.62
C ARG A 22 -8.20 2.06 5.92
N LEU A 23 -7.38 1.07 5.57
CA LEU A 23 -7.83 -0.20 4.98
C LEU A 23 -8.76 -0.96 5.93
N MET A 24 -8.48 -0.99 7.23
CA MET A 24 -9.35 -1.62 8.22
C MET A 24 -10.73 -0.95 8.25
N ARG A 25 -10.76 0.38 8.30
CA ARG A 25 -12.01 1.17 8.30
C ARG A 25 -12.76 1.07 6.97
N ASP A 26 -12.08 1.34 5.87
CA ASP A 26 -12.71 1.54 4.56
C ASP A 26 -13.03 0.17 3.91
N LEU A 27 -12.24 -0.87 4.17
CA LEU A 27 -12.48 -2.21 3.63
C LEU A 27 -12.94 -3.22 4.68
N GLY A 28 -13.23 -2.82 5.92
CA GLY A 28 -13.71 -3.72 6.96
C GLY A 28 -12.76 -4.89 7.21
N LEU A 29 -11.45 -4.61 7.21
CA LEU A 29 -10.40 -5.60 7.41
C LEU A 29 -9.94 -5.63 8.86
N SER A 30 -9.52 -6.80 9.34
CA SER A 30 -8.70 -6.89 10.56
C SER A 30 -7.26 -6.42 10.28
N ASP A 31 -6.48 -6.23 11.35
CA ASP A 31 -5.05 -5.92 11.27
C ASP A 31 -4.26 -7.00 10.50
N VAL A 32 -4.57 -8.28 10.73
CA VAL A 32 -3.98 -9.43 10.03
C VAL A 32 -4.29 -9.38 8.53
N GLN A 33 -5.52 -9.03 8.16
CA GLN A 33 -5.95 -8.97 6.77
C GLN A 33 -5.36 -7.76 6.05
N ALA A 34 -5.35 -6.59 6.71
CA ALA A 34 -4.70 -5.39 6.20
C ALA A 34 -3.18 -5.62 6.04
N ALA A 35 -2.53 -6.31 6.98
CA ALA A 35 -1.12 -6.68 6.88
C ALA A 35 -0.85 -7.65 5.71
N GLY A 36 -1.73 -8.62 5.47
CA GLY A 36 -1.65 -9.51 4.31
C GLY A 36 -1.71 -8.76 2.98
N LEU A 37 -2.60 -7.78 2.86
CA LEU A 37 -2.69 -6.89 1.70
C LEU A 37 -1.44 -6.02 1.55
N LEU A 38 -1.09 -5.26 2.58
CA LEU A 38 0.08 -4.37 2.58
C LEU A 38 1.41 -5.11 2.35
N GLY A 39 1.53 -6.34 2.85
CA GLY A 39 2.71 -7.18 2.63
C GLY A 39 2.89 -7.58 1.16
N ASN A 40 1.79 -7.88 0.47
CA ASN A 40 1.82 -8.16 -0.96
C ASN A 40 2.15 -6.91 -1.78
N LEU A 41 1.45 -5.81 -1.52
CA LEU A 41 1.71 -4.52 -2.18
C LEU A 41 3.15 -4.05 -1.94
N GLY A 42 3.65 -4.22 -0.72
CA GLY A 42 5.05 -3.96 -0.35
C GLY A 42 6.03 -4.83 -1.12
N HIS A 43 5.73 -6.12 -1.34
CA HIS A 43 6.57 -6.96 -2.17
C HIS A 43 6.62 -6.48 -3.63
N GLU A 44 5.46 -6.16 -4.23
CA GLU A 44 5.34 -5.69 -5.62
C GLU A 44 6.06 -4.36 -5.86
N THR A 45 6.09 -3.49 -4.86
CA THR A 45 6.63 -2.12 -4.97
C THR A 45 8.05 -1.98 -4.42
N GLY A 46 8.68 -3.07 -3.97
CA GLY A 46 10.00 -3.01 -3.33
C GLY A 46 10.00 -2.28 -1.98
N GLY A 47 8.90 -2.39 -1.23
CA GLY A 47 8.68 -1.70 0.04
C GLY A 47 8.15 -0.28 -0.16
N PHE A 48 7.28 -0.07 -1.16
CA PHE A 48 6.74 1.23 -1.58
C PHE A 48 7.75 2.19 -2.21
N ARG A 49 8.99 1.76 -2.46
CA ARG A 49 10.01 2.55 -3.16
C ARG A 49 9.60 2.88 -4.61
N ARG A 50 8.92 1.95 -5.28
CA ARG A 50 8.35 2.17 -6.63
C ARG A 50 7.03 2.95 -6.65
N LEU A 51 6.44 3.28 -5.48
CA LEU A 51 5.35 4.26 -5.44
C LEU A 51 5.84 5.69 -5.60
N GLN A 52 7.10 5.94 -5.27
CA GLN A 52 7.74 7.25 -5.42
C GLN A 52 8.35 7.44 -6.81
N GLU A 53 8.40 6.41 -7.66
CA GLU A 53 8.75 6.51 -9.09
C GLU A 53 7.54 7.00 -9.92
N ILE A 54 6.89 8.09 -9.48
CA ILE A 54 6.01 8.91 -10.32
C ILE A 54 6.87 9.89 -11.16
N ALA A 55 8.05 9.42 -11.55
CA ALA A 55 8.87 9.96 -12.61
C ALA A 55 9.54 8.73 -13.24
N PRO A 56 9.15 8.32 -14.45
CA PRO A 56 9.75 7.16 -15.08
C PRO A 56 11.26 7.40 -15.22
N ALA A 57 12.09 6.44 -14.79
CA ALA A 57 13.52 6.47 -15.11
C ALA A 57 13.80 6.32 -16.62
N VAL A 58 12.79 5.89 -17.39
CA VAL A 58 12.83 5.70 -18.84
C VAL A 58 11.70 6.53 -19.48
N PRO A 59 12.00 7.58 -20.26
CA PRO A 59 11.00 8.25 -21.08
C PRO A 59 10.23 7.19 -21.91
N ASP A 60 8.90 7.22 -21.88
CA ASP A 60 7.96 6.28 -22.54
C ASP A 60 7.71 4.89 -21.91
N SER A 61 8.25 4.57 -20.73
CA SER A 61 7.89 3.30 -20.07
C SER A 61 6.57 3.37 -19.30
N ARG A 62 5.57 2.57 -19.70
CA ARG A 62 4.27 2.40 -19.03
C ARG A 62 4.33 1.42 -17.84
N GLY A 63 5.33 1.58 -16.96
CA GLY A 63 5.53 0.75 -15.75
C GLY A 63 4.35 0.76 -14.75
N GLY A 64 4.42 -0.10 -13.74
CA GLY A 64 3.39 -0.28 -12.72
C GLY A 64 3.12 1.01 -11.93
N TRP A 65 1.85 1.41 -11.87
CA TRP A 65 1.43 2.68 -11.26
C TRP A 65 0.82 2.45 -9.87
N GLY A 66 1.17 3.29 -8.89
CA GLY A 66 0.50 3.34 -7.59
C GLY A 66 0.60 2.05 -6.75
N LEU A 67 -0.20 2.00 -5.68
CA LEU A 67 -0.09 1.06 -4.55
C LEU A 67 0.00 -0.42 -4.96
N ALA A 68 -0.74 -0.79 -6.00
CA ALA A 68 -0.83 -2.17 -6.50
C ALA A 68 -0.12 -2.39 -7.84
N GLN A 69 0.73 -1.43 -8.27
CA GLN A 69 1.46 -1.52 -9.54
C GLN A 69 0.54 -1.88 -10.72
N TRP A 70 -0.61 -1.20 -10.85
CA TRP A 70 -1.57 -1.53 -11.89
C TRP A 70 -0.92 -1.42 -13.27
N THR A 71 -1.10 -2.45 -14.09
CA THR A 71 -0.63 -2.52 -15.48
C THR A 71 -1.79 -2.91 -16.40
N GLY A 72 -1.62 -2.69 -17.70
CA GLY A 72 -2.59 -3.11 -18.73
C GLY A 72 -4.01 -2.59 -18.47
N PRO A 73 -5.05 -3.42 -18.61
CA PRO A 73 -6.45 -3.00 -18.44
C PRO A 73 -6.78 -2.38 -17.07
N ARG A 74 -6.13 -2.85 -15.99
CA ARG A 74 -6.38 -2.32 -14.64
C ARG A 74 -5.85 -0.89 -14.49
N ARG A 75 -4.75 -0.56 -15.17
CA ARG A 75 -4.23 0.82 -15.21
C ARG A 75 -5.18 1.75 -15.96
N VAL A 76 -5.71 1.31 -17.11
CA VAL A 76 -6.69 2.08 -17.89
C VAL A 76 -7.96 2.35 -17.07
N ALA A 77 -8.43 1.34 -16.32
CA ALA A 77 -9.58 1.49 -15.43
C ALA A 77 -9.31 2.48 -14.28
N MET A 78 -8.10 2.45 -13.70
CA MET A 78 -7.68 3.41 -12.66
C MET A 78 -7.64 4.86 -13.19
N GLU A 79 -7.01 5.08 -14.35
CA GLU A 79 -6.94 6.40 -14.99
C GLU A 79 -8.33 6.93 -15.35
N ALA A 80 -9.21 6.07 -15.89
CA ALA A 80 -10.60 6.42 -16.19
C ALA A 80 -11.40 6.76 -14.93
N TRP A 81 -11.23 5.99 -13.85
CA TRP A 81 -11.89 6.23 -12.57
C TRP A 81 -11.47 7.58 -11.95
N CYS A 82 -10.18 7.93 -12.05
CA CYS A 82 -9.64 9.21 -11.60
C CYS A 82 -10.21 10.37 -12.43
N ARG A 83 -10.16 10.27 -13.77
CA ARG A 83 -10.69 11.29 -14.69
C ARG A 83 -12.16 11.58 -14.44
N ALA A 84 -12.97 10.54 -14.22
CA ALA A 84 -14.40 10.68 -13.94
C ALA A 84 -14.70 11.43 -12.62
N ARG A 85 -13.70 11.59 -11.74
CA ARG A 85 -13.82 12.25 -10.43
C ARG A 85 -13.00 13.54 -10.34
N GLY A 86 -12.39 13.98 -11.45
CA GLY A 86 -11.49 15.13 -11.44
C GLY A 86 -10.25 14.94 -10.56
N LEU A 87 -9.82 13.69 -10.34
CA LEU A 87 -8.63 13.36 -9.57
C LEU A 87 -7.42 13.20 -10.50
N ASP A 88 -6.26 13.63 -10.03
CA ASP A 88 -4.99 13.35 -10.71
C ASP A 88 -4.61 11.88 -10.47
N PRO A 89 -4.46 11.04 -11.52
CA PRO A 89 -4.00 9.66 -11.34
C PRO A 89 -2.60 9.58 -10.71
N ALA A 90 -1.78 10.64 -10.77
CA ALA A 90 -0.50 10.73 -10.09
C ALA A 90 -0.61 10.99 -8.58
N ASP A 91 -1.78 11.36 -8.07
CA ASP A 91 -1.98 11.57 -6.63
C ASP A 91 -2.02 10.21 -5.88
N PRO A 92 -1.15 10.00 -4.87
CA PRO A 92 -1.21 8.81 -4.02
C PRO A 92 -2.58 8.54 -3.38
N GLU A 93 -3.34 9.59 -3.06
CA GLU A 93 -4.69 9.47 -2.49
C GLU A 93 -5.71 9.00 -3.53
N ALA A 94 -5.56 9.41 -4.80
CA ALA A 94 -6.37 8.87 -5.89
C ALA A 94 -6.09 7.37 -6.10
N GLY A 95 -4.81 6.98 -6.02
CA GLY A 95 -4.40 5.57 -6.04
C GLY A 95 -5.03 4.77 -4.89
N TYR A 96 -4.99 5.28 -3.66
CA TYR A 96 -5.65 4.63 -2.52
C TYR A 96 -7.17 4.52 -2.73
N GLY A 97 -7.81 5.58 -3.22
CA GLY A 97 -9.24 5.61 -3.52
C GLY A 97 -9.63 4.55 -4.55
N TYR A 98 -8.85 4.44 -5.63
CA TYR A 98 -9.08 3.43 -6.66
C TYR A 98 -8.87 2.00 -6.14
N LEU A 99 -7.82 1.75 -5.35
CA LEU A 99 -7.61 0.45 -4.69
C LEU A 99 -8.87 0.01 -3.91
N CYS A 100 -9.45 0.93 -3.15
CA CYS A 100 -10.67 0.64 -2.39
C CYS A 100 -11.88 0.43 -3.31
N ALA A 101 -12.01 1.23 -4.37
CA ALA A 101 -13.10 1.10 -5.33
C ALA A 101 -13.04 -0.24 -6.09
N GLU A 102 -11.86 -0.63 -6.56
CA GLU A 102 -11.62 -1.89 -7.26
C GLU A 102 -11.92 -3.09 -6.35
N LEU A 103 -11.39 -3.11 -5.13
CA LEU A 103 -11.64 -4.17 -4.13
C LEU A 103 -13.11 -4.29 -3.71
N ARG A 104 -13.90 -3.21 -3.81
CA ARG A 104 -15.34 -3.25 -3.52
C ARG A 104 -16.21 -3.64 -4.73
N THR A 105 -15.63 -3.65 -5.93
CA THR A 105 -16.39 -3.86 -7.18
C THR A 105 -15.84 -5.04 -7.97
N THR A 106 -14.95 -4.80 -8.93
CA THR A 106 -14.41 -5.82 -9.84
C THR A 106 -13.60 -6.89 -9.11
N GLU A 107 -12.99 -6.55 -7.97
CA GLU A 107 -12.22 -7.46 -7.13
C GLU A 107 -12.94 -7.81 -5.81
N ALA A 108 -14.27 -7.59 -5.75
CA ALA A 108 -15.09 -7.95 -4.58
C ALA A 108 -14.95 -9.41 -4.12
N PRO A 109 -14.83 -10.42 -5.01
CA PRO A 109 -14.58 -11.80 -4.59
C PRO A 109 -13.23 -11.97 -3.87
N ALA A 110 -12.19 -11.22 -4.27
CA ALA A 110 -10.90 -11.24 -3.61
C ALA A 110 -10.98 -10.58 -2.22
N LEU A 111 -11.72 -9.47 -2.10
CA LEU A 111 -11.97 -8.82 -0.81
C LEU A 111 -12.77 -9.71 0.14
N ALA A 112 -13.82 -10.39 -0.35
CA ALA A 112 -14.60 -11.32 0.46
C ALA A 112 -13.76 -12.49 0.98
N ALA A 113 -12.92 -13.08 0.11
CA ALA A 113 -12.00 -14.13 0.52
C ALA A 113 -10.96 -13.62 1.54
N LEU A 114 -10.45 -12.40 1.36
CA LEU A 114 -9.50 -11.79 2.29
C LEU A 114 -10.14 -11.59 3.67
N ARG A 115 -11.38 -11.09 3.73
CA ARG A 115 -12.14 -10.93 4.98
C ARG A 115 -12.41 -12.25 5.71
N ALA A 116 -12.44 -13.37 4.99
CA ALA A 116 -12.60 -14.70 5.59
C ALA A 116 -11.27 -15.30 6.10
N ALA A 117 -10.12 -14.70 5.77
CA ALA A 117 -8.83 -15.22 6.18
C ALA A 117 -8.56 -14.95 7.67
N ALA A 118 -8.30 -16.01 8.44
CA ALA A 118 -8.05 -15.96 9.88
C ALA A 118 -6.58 -15.79 10.27
N THR A 119 -5.64 -16.11 9.38
CA THR A 119 -4.20 -16.09 9.68
C THR A 119 -3.45 -15.16 8.73
N LEU A 120 -2.29 -14.66 9.16
CA LEU A 120 -1.46 -13.82 8.30
C LEU A 120 -1.01 -14.56 7.04
N ALA A 121 -0.71 -15.86 7.15
CA ALA A 121 -0.34 -16.69 6.02
C ALA A 121 -1.50 -16.81 5.01
N SER A 122 -2.70 -17.18 5.48
CA SER A 122 -3.87 -17.31 4.60
C SER A 122 -4.33 -15.98 4.02
N ALA A 123 -4.24 -14.87 4.76
CA ALA A 123 -4.51 -13.53 4.24
C ALA A 123 -3.51 -13.15 3.14
N THR A 124 -2.22 -13.37 3.39
CA THR A 124 -1.15 -13.10 2.40
C THR A 124 -1.37 -13.93 1.14
N GLU A 125 -1.69 -15.22 1.31
CA GLU A 125 -1.98 -16.14 0.21
C GLU A 125 -3.18 -15.74 -0.61
N THR A 126 -4.26 -15.36 0.07
CA THR A 126 -5.49 -14.92 -0.59
C THR A 126 -5.22 -13.74 -1.51
N VAL A 127 -4.42 -12.77 -1.06
CA VAL A 127 -4.11 -11.58 -1.87
C VAL A 127 -3.34 -11.94 -3.12
N TRP A 128 -2.23 -12.70 -3.06
CA TRP A 128 -1.51 -13.02 -4.29
C TRP A 128 -2.26 -14.01 -5.19
N ARG A 129 -3.07 -14.91 -4.64
CA ARG A 129 -3.87 -15.84 -5.44
C ARG A 129 -5.06 -15.17 -6.12
N ARG A 130 -5.76 -14.31 -5.40
CA ARG A 130 -7.07 -13.81 -5.81
C ARG A 130 -7.03 -12.38 -6.34
N TYR A 131 -6.08 -11.55 -5.90
CA TYR A 131 -6.00 -10.14 -6.31
C TYR A 131 -4.81 -9.87 -7.25
N GLU A 132 -3.57 -10.14 -6.82
CA GLU A 132 -2.39 -9.82 -7.64
C GLU A 132 -2.22 -10.76 -8.84
N ARG A 133 -2.47 -12.06 -8.64
CA ARG A 133 -2.33 -13.12 -9.67
C ARG A 133 -0.99 -13.04 -10.43
N PRO A 134 0.16 -13.01 -9.72
CA PRO A 134 1.46 -12.82 -10.35
C PRO A 134 1.89 -14.06 -11.13
N GLY A 135 2.63 -13.87 -12.23
CA GLY A 135 3.20 -14.98 -12.99
C GLY A 135 4.25 -15.78 -12.21
N ILE A 136 5.00 -15.14 -11.31
CA ILE A 136 5.96 -15.79 -10.41
C ILE A 136 5.53 -15.56 -8.96
N VAL A 137 5.26 -16.65 -8.25
CA VAL A 137 4.79 -16.61 -6.87
C VAL A 137 5.97 -16.60 -5.90
N ALA A 138 6.26 -15.43 -5.31
CA ALA A 138 7.25 -15.30 -4.24
C ALA A 138 6.62 -15.40 -2.83
N ALA A 139 5.94 -16.52 -2.54
CA ALA A 139 5.10 -16.68 -1.34
C ALA A 139 5.84 -16.38 -0.02
N ALA A 140 7.04 -16.94 0.17
CA ALA A 140 7.83 -16.73 1.39
C ALA A 140 8.21 -15.24 1.60
N ARG A 141 8.54 -14.55 0.50
CA ARG A 141 8.92 -13.13 0.53
C ARG A 141 7.71 -12.24 0.84
N ARG A 142 6.56 -12.52 0.23
CA ARG A 142 5.28 -11.85 0.52
C ARG A 142 4.89 -12.00 1.98
N LEU A 143 5.03 -13.21 2.53
CA LEU A 143 4.75 -13.46 3.95
C LEU A 143 5.72 -12.73 4.87
N ALA A 144 7.01 -12.64 4.51
CA ALA A 144 7.97 -11.84 5.28
C ALA A 144 7.61 -10.35 5.31
N TRP A 145 7.14 -9.79 4.20
CA TRP A 145 6.63 -8.42 4.15
C TRP A 145 5.34 -8.25 4.96
N ALA A 146 4.42 -9.22 4.90
CA ALA A 146 3.20 -9.20 5.69
C ALA A 146 3.48 -9.23 7.20
N ARG A 147 4.52 -9.95 7.65
CA ARG A 147 4.96 -9.93 9.06
C ARG A 147 5.43 -8.55 9.49
N ARG A 148 6.25 -7.89 8.67
CA ARG A 148 6.70 -6.50 8.92
C ARG A 148 5.54 -5.52 8.94
N ALA A 149 4.55 -5.71 8.06
CA ALA A 149 3.36 -4.88 8.07
C ALA A 149 2.58 -5.07 9.37
N LEU A 150 2.34 -6.31 9.78
CA LEU A 150 1.61 -6.60 11.01
C LEU A 150 2.30 -6.03 12.25
N GLU A 151 3.62 -6.18 12.33
CA GLU A 151 4.45 -5.57 13.39
C GLU A 151 4.27 -4.04 13.40
N ALA A 152 4.36 -3.39 12.25
CA ALA A 152 4.18 -1.94 12.16
C ALA A 152 2.77 -1.48 12.57
N LEU A 153 1.73 -2.27 12.28
CA LEU A 153 0.34 -1.96 12.65
C LEU A 153 0.06 -2.13 14.13
N ARG A 154 0.74 -3.08 14.78
CA ARG A 154 0.58 -3.36 16.22
C ARG A 154 1.53 -2.58 17.11
N SER A 155 2.56 -1.97 16.53
CA SER A 155 3.45 -1.08 17.24
C SER A 155 2.68 0.14 17.71
N VAL A 156 2.66 0.36 19.03
CA VAL A 156 2.14 1.61 19.60
C VAL A 156 3.02 2.75 19.07
N PRO A 157 2.46 3.86 18.53
CA PRO A 157 3.27 5.04 18.27
C PRO A 157 3.86 5.46 19.61
N SER A 158 5.18 5.33 19.77
CA SER A 158 5.85 5.89 20.94
C SER A 158 5.66 7.40 20.84
N GLU A 159 4.81 7.96 21.71
CA GLU A 159 4.75 9.40 21.92
C GLU A 159 6.17 9.87 22.15
N THR A 160 6.61 10.79 21.31
CA THR A 160 7.90 11.44 21.44
C THR A 160 7.86 12.18 22.76
N ALA A 161 8.56 11.65 23.78
CA ALA A 161 8.74 12.31 25.07
C ALA A 161 9.19 13.77 24.83
N PRO A 162 8.65 14.75 25.58
CA PRO A 162 8.99 16.15 25.34
C PRO A 162 10.50 16.34 25.58
N ALA A 163 11.16 16.95 24.60
CA ALA A 163 12.57 17.31 24.68
C ALA A 163 12.80 18.18 25.94
N LEU A 164 13.56 17.63 26.89
CA LEU A 164 14.02 18.37 28.05
C LEU A 164 14.88 19.54 27.53
N ARG A 165 14.35 20.77 27.59
CA ARG A 165 15.16 21.96 27.35
C ARG A 165 16.09 22.13 28.56
N PRO A 166 17.42 22.19 28.41
CA PRO A 166 18.26 22.60 29.52
C PRO A 166 17.96 24.07 29.84
N GLY A 167 17.53 24.31 31.07
CA GLY A 167 17.32 25.64 31.61
C GLY A 167 18.60 26.45 31.56
N ARG A 168 18.48 27.71 31.17
CA ARG A 168 19.55 28.71 31.26
C ARG A 168 19.85 28.98 32.73
N SER A 169 21.12 29.03 33.09
CA SER A 169 21.65 29.70 34.28
C SER A 169 22.76 30.64 33.83
#